data_AF-A0A9P7PE01-F1
#
_entry.id   AF-A0A9P7PE01-F1
#
_cell.length_a   1.000
_cell.length_b   1.000
_cell.length_c   1.000
_cell.angle_alpha   90.00
_cell.angle_beta   90.00
_cell.angle_gamma   90.00
#
_symmetry.space_group_name_H-M   'P 1'
#
loop_
_entity.id
_entity.type
_entity.pdbx_description
1 polymer ?
#
loop_
_entity_poly.entity_id
_entity_poly.type
_entity_poly.pdbx_seq_one_letter_code
_entity_poly.pdbx_strand_id
1 'polypeptide(L)'
;MQLPSNLGLLSLWVIGSMAVADSQGNTLDYTDSICALSFGNVELKSLGASSGEIWFNVTGFAADKLPHVQQDVGIYTMDNLEPLRMVAGLGQAAAQQGKWGDLVYLYNIFSMNGHLDYAKATSSEMQDGLLAAVTKPDGSGVDQDLITEYIKTSSSPSLAAAYGSLLTISAASQHRPRWTRKTCSSAHQAVKSACRSLVESIHFNASVKTGGPRSICQGGCCISWSANATFQIQNLYNAANYCVSTCGTATVSCEVYGVSLQGTIVDQCLSNRATGCT
;
A
#
# COMPACT_ATOMS: atom_id res chain seq x y z
N MET A 1 -55.83 15.66 26.88
CA MET A 1 -55.54 16.34 25.61
C MET A 1 -54.09 16.80 25.62
N GLN A 2 -53.33 16.27 24.65
CA GLN A 2 -51.98 16.61 24.15
C GLN A 2 -50.95 17.35 25.04
N LEU A 3 -49.85 16.64 25.29
CA LEU A 3 -48.48 17.17 25.39
C LEU A 3 -48.01 17.71 24.02
N PRO A 4 -47.09 18.69 23.97
CA PRO A 4 -46.20 18.85 22.83
C PRO A 4 -44.84 18.20 23.11
N SER A 5 -44.48 17.33 22.17
CA SER A 5 -43.22 16.65 21.98
C SER A 5 -42.13 17.62 21.55
N ASN A 6 -40.93 17.51 22.11
CA ASN A 6 -39.70 17.95 21.44
C ASN A 6 -38.67 16.83 21.54
N LEU A 7 -38.69 15.99 20.50
CA LEU A 7 -37.70 14.96 20.23
C LEU A 7 -36.41 15.64 19.80
N GLY A 8 -35.45 15.73 20.73
CA GLY A 8 -34.05 15.92 20.39
C GLY A 8 -33.57 14.68 19.65
N LEU A 9 -33.22 14.84 18.38
CA LEU A 9 -32.53 13.85 17.56
C LEU A 9 -31.17 13.54 18.19
N LEU A 10 -31.10 12.46 18.96
CA LEU A 10 -29.87 11.72 19.19
C LEU A 10 -29.54 11.00 17.88
N SER A 11 -28.63 11.57 17.10
CA SER A 11 -27.95 10.85 16.03
C SER A 11 -27.08 9.75 16.65
N LEU A 12 -27.66 8.55 16.83
CA LEU A 12 -26.89 7.33 17.04
C LEU A 12 -26.05 7.09 15.78
N TRP A 13 -24.75 7.37 15.86
CA TRP A 13 -23.79 6.79 14.94
C TRP A 13 -23.71 5.30 15.29
N VAL A 14 -24.31 4.46 14.46
CA VAL A 14 -24.09 3.01 14.52
C VAL A 14 -22.64 2.80 14.11
N ILE A 15 -21.77 2.59 15.09
CA ILE A 15 -20.44 2.03 14.88
C ILE A 15 -20.71 0.62 14.35
N GLY A 16 -20.63 0.45 13.03
CA GLY A 16 -20.73 -0.85 12.41
C GLY A 16 -19.53 -1.68 12.86
N SER A 17 -19.75 -2.60 13.79
CA SER A 17 -18.83 -3.70 14.05
C SER A 17 -18.72 -4.52 12.77
N MET A 18 -17.65 -4.29 11.99
CA MET A 18 -17.41 -5.06 10.79
C MET A 18 -16.81 -6.41 11.16
N ALA A 19 -17.54 -7.47 10.85
CA ALA A 19 -17.17 -8.83 11.18
C ALA A 19 -16.08 -9.36 10.24
N VAL A 20 -14.93 -9.73 10.80
CA VAL A 20 -13.94 -10.59 10.13
C VAL A 20 -14.12 -12.00 10.67
N ALA A 21 -14.01 -13.04 9.84
CA ALA A 21 -14.09 -14.42 10.34
C ALA A 21 -12.68 -14.98 10.58
N ASP A 22 -12.47 -15.64 11.71
CA ASP A 22 -11.29 -16.48 11.89
C ASP A 22 -11.40 -17.80 11.09
N SER A 23 -10.36 -18.63 11.12
CA SER A 23 -10.36 -19.95 10.46
C SER A 23 -11.41 -20.93 10.99
N GLN A 24 -12.18 -20.55 12.02
CA GLN A 24 -13.26 -21.32 12.64
C GLN A 24 -14.66 -20.70 12.40
N GLY A 25 -14.74 -19.57 11.66
CA GLY A 25 -16.00 -18.94 11.28
C GLY A 25 -16.57 -17.95 12.31
N ASN A 26 -15.81 -17.55 13.33
CA ASN A 26 -16.26 -16.61 14.35
C ASN A 26 -16.05 -15.15 13.91
N THR A 27 -17.07 -14.32 14.12
CA THR A 27 -17.00 -12.86 13.94
C THR A 27 -16.04 -12.23 14.95
N LEU A 28 -14.96 -11.62 14.46
CA LEU A 28 -13.94 -10.93 15.23
C LEU A 28 -14.33 -9.48 15.51
N ASP A 29 -13.93 -8.99 16.68
CA ASP A 29 -13.97 -7.56 17.00
C ASP A 29 -12.85 -6.79 16.29
N TYR A 30 -12.79 -5.46 16.43
CA TYR A 30 -11.76 -4.64 15.78
C TYR A 30 -10.33 -5.11 16.10
N THR A 31 -10.01 -5.33 17.37
CA THR A 31 -8.63 -5.65 17.79
C THR A 31 -8.24 -7.05 17.33
N ASP A 32 -9.18 -7.99 17.44
CA ASP A 32 -9.00 -9.35 16.98
C ASP A 32 -8.82 -9.39 15.45
N SER A 33 -9.53 -8.54 14.71
CA SER A 33 -9.40 -8.40 13.26
C SER A 33 -8.00 -7.92 12.86
N ILE A 34 -7.48 -6.88 13.50
CA ILE A 34 -6.11 -6.39 13.26
C ILE A 34 -5.08 -7.47 13.63
N CYS A 35 -5.26 -8.13 14.77
CA CYS A 35 -4.39 -9.24 15.17
C CYS A 35 -4.39 -10.35 14.12
N ALA A 36 -5.55 -10.88 13.75
CA ALA A 36 -5.66 -11.99 12.81
C ALA A 36 -5.02 -11.65 11.45
N LEU A 37 -5.30 -10.46 10.90
CA LEU A 37 -4.67 -10.00 9.65
C LEU A 37 -3.14 -9.94 9.78
N SER A 38 -2.63 -9.36 10.87
CA SER A 38 -1.19 -9.16 11.06
C SER A 38 -0.41 -10.46 11.28
N PHE A 39 -1.06 -11.52 11.76
CA PHE A 39 -0.47 -12.86 11.85
C PHE A 39 -0.60 -13.67 10.56
N GLY A 40 -1.47 -13.25 9.63
CA GLY A 40 -1.82 -14.02 8.43
C GLY A 40 -2.78 -15.17 8.72
N ASN A 41 -3.58 -15.07 9.79
CA ASN A 41 -4.48 -16.13 10.26
C ASN A 41 -5.93 -15.95 9.76
N VAL A 42 -6.15 -15.17 8.71
CA VAL A 42 -7.49 -14.87 8.17
C VAL A 42 -7.71 -15.62 6.89
N GLU A 43 -8.77 -16.41 6.84
CA GLU A 43 -9.36 -16.90 5.60
C GLU A 43 -10.62 -16.08 5.31
N LEU A 44 -10.57 -15.15 4.35
CA LEU A 44 -11.77 -14.49 3.81
C LEU A 44 -12.58 -15.42 2.90
N LYS A 45 -12.66 -16.71 3.25
CA LYS A 45 -13.09 -17.80 2.37
C LYS A 45 -14.58 -17.82 2.00
N SER A 46 -15.39 -16.81 2.33
CA SER A 46 -16.84 -16.90 2.08
C SER A 46 -17.55 -15.66 1.56
N LEU A 47 -16.86 -14.56 1.23
CA LEU A 47 -17.56 -13.36 0.72
C LEU A 47 -17.77 -13.37 -0.82
N GLY A 48 -17.25 -14.38 -1.53
CA GLY A 48 -17.39 -14.53 -2.97
C GLY A 48 -16.48 -13.58 -3.74
N ALA A 49 -15.85 -14.10 -4.81
CA ALA A 49 -15.06 -13.27 -5.72
C ALA A 49 -15.99 -12.23 -6.35
N SER A 50 -15.82 -10.98 -5.96
CA SER A 50 -16.66 -9.86 -6.38
C SER A 50 -15.77 -8.77 -6.95
N SER A 51 -16.22 -8.21 -8.07
CA SER A 51 -15.55 -7.12 -8.76
C SER A 51 -16.23 -5.80 -8.45
N GLY A 52 -15.46 -4.73 -8.47
CA GLY A 52 -15.99 -3.38 -8.31
C GLY A 52 -14.93 -2.38 -7.93
N GLU A 53 -15.36 -1.12 -7.90
CA GLU A 53 -14.55 -0.01 -7.43
C GLU A 53 -14.80 0.23 -5.94
N ILE A 54 -13.72 0.51 -5.21
CA ILE A 54 -13.77 0.92 -3.82
C ILE A 54 -12.65 1.90 -3.51
N TRP A 55 -12.92 2.80 -2.55
CA TRP A 55 -12.00 3.83 -2.10
C TRP A 55 -11.62 3.64 -0.64
N PHE A 56 -10.34 3.80 -0.35
CA PHE A 56 -9.82 4.02 0.98
C PHE A 56 -9.82 5.53 1.25
N ASN A 57 -11.01 6.06 1.53
CA ASN A 57 -11.22 7.46 1.88
C ASN A 57 -11.43 7.55 3.38
N VAL A 58 -10.32 7.68 4.11
CA VAL A 58 -10.34 7.76 5.57
C VAL A 58 -10.29 9.23 5.97
N THR A 59 -11.27 9.65 6.76
CA THR A 59 -11.35 11.04 7.25
C THR A 59 -11.11 11.12 8.76
N GLY A 60 -10.74 12.31 9.26
CA GLY A 60 -10.59 12.57 10.69
C GLY A 60 -9.23 12.16 11.29
N PHE A 61 -8.20 12.03 10.46
CA PHE A 61 -6.86 11.65 10.90
C PHE A 61 -5.92 12.86 11.09
N ALA A 62 -4.88 12.69 11.91
CA ALA A 62 -3.85 13.71 12.12
C ALA A 62 -2.82 13.69 10.98
N ALA A 63 -2.79 14.74 10.16
CA ALA A 63 -1.99 14.74 8.94
C ALA A 63 -0.47 14.64 9.20
N ASP A 64 0.02 15.23 10.29
CA ASP A 64 1.42 15.13 10.72
C ASP A 64 1.81 13.71 11.15
N LYS A 65 0.83 12.88 11.54
CA LYS A 65 1.04 11.48 11.97
C LYS A 65 0.94 10.49 10.82
N LEU A 66 0.50 10.92 9.64
CA LEU A 66 0.21 10.04 8.51
C LEU A 66 0.67 10.64 7.18
N PRO A 67 1.94 11.05 7.04
CA PRO A 67 2.43 11.65 5.80
C PRO A 67 2.29 10.71 4.58
N HIS A 68 2.20 9.39 4.82
CA HIS A 68 2.03 8.37 3.78
C HIS A 68 0.57 8.12 3.35
N VAL A 69 -0.43 8.58 4.13
CA VAL A 69 -1.86 8.29 3.92
C VAL A 69 -2.64 9.58 3.56
N GLN A 70 -1.95 10.60 3.04
CA GLN A 70 -2.53 11.93 2.77
C GLN A 70 -3.48 11.98 1.56
N GLN A 71 -3.64 10.89 0.82
CA GLN A 71 -4.43 10.86 -0.41
C GLN A 71 -5.37 9.65 -0.42
N ASP A 72 -6.57 9.86 -0.95
CA ASP A 72 -7.55 8.81 -1.15
C ASP A 72 -7.02 7.82 -2.19
N VAL A 73 -7.08 6.51 -1.87
CA VAL A 73 -6.71 5.45 -2.81
C VAL A 73 -7.96 4.78 -3.35
N GLY A 74 -8.17 4.84 -4.66
CA GLY A 74 -9.18 4.07 -5.35
C GLY A 74 -8.62 2.74 -5.86
N ILE A 75 -9.40 1.66 -5.80
CA ILE A 75 -9.06 0.37 -6.38
C ILE A 75 -10.28 -0.19 -7.08
N TYR A 76 -10.12 -0.46 -8.38
CA TYR A 76 -10.98 -1.40 -9.10
C TYR A 76 -10.42 -2.81 -8.98
N THR A 77 -11.11 -3.68 -8.25
CA THR A 77 -10.73 -5.07 -8.05
C THR A 77 -11.62 -6.00 -8.86
N MET A 78 -11.10 -7.17 -9.25
CA MET A 78 -11.85 -8.18 -10.00
C MET A 78 -12.45 -9.26 -9.10
N ASP A 79 -11.86 -9.46 -7.93
CA ASP A 79 -12.09 -10.62 -7.08
C ASP A 79 -12.04 -10.32 -5.58
N ASN A 80 -11.53 -9.16 -5.16
CA ASN A 80 -11.27 -8.83 -3.75
C ASN A 80 -12.14 -7.69 -3.19
N LEU A 81 -13.33 -7.42 -3.75
CA LEU A 81 -14.12 -6.24 -3.36
C LEU A 81 -14.53 -6.27 -1.88
N GLU A 82 -15.01 -7.41 -1.40
CA GLU A 82 -15.43 -7.56 -0.01
C GLU A 82 -14.27 -7.50 1.00
N PRO A 83 -13.11 -8.18 0.76
CA PRO A 83 -11.89 -7.92 1.52
C PRO A 83 -11.50 -6.45 1.59
N LEU A 84 -11.56 -5.72 0.46
CA LEU A 84 -11.23 -4.31 0.43
C LEU A 84 -12.25 -3.44 1.17
N ARG A 85 -13.54 -3.78 1.16
CA ARG A 85 -14.58 -3.12 1.98
C ARG A 85 -14.29 -3.23 3.46
N MET A 86 -13.93 -4.44 3.88
CA MET A 86 -13.51 -4.70 5.24
C MET A 86 -12.27 -3.89 5.63
N VAL A 87 -11.24 -3.89 4.79
CA VAL A 87 -10.01 -3.13 5.08
C VAL A 87 -10.29 -1.62 5.15
N ALA A 88 -11.11 -1.09 4.23
CA ALA A 88 -11.48 0.33 4.22
C ALA A 88 -12.25 0.74 5.49
N GLY A 89 -13.25 -0.04 5.91
CA GLY A 89 -13.99 0.30 7.12
C GLY A 89 -13.17 0.11 8.42
N LEU A 90 -12.26 -0.87 8.47
CA LEU A 90 -11.29 -0.97 9.57
C LEU A 90 -10.38 0.27 9.59
N GLY A 91 -9.99 0.77 8.42
CA GLY A 91 -9.20 2.00 8.30
C GLY A 91 -9.96 3.21 8.86
N GLN A 92 -11.24 3.36 8.53
CA GLN A 92 -12.07 4.43 9.09
C GLN A 92 -12.22 4.33 10.61
N ALA A 93 -12.37 3.12 11.16
CA ALA A 93 -12.42 2.89 12.60
C ALA A 93 -11.08 3.21 13.28
N ALA A 94 -9.96 2.82 12.67
CA ALA A 94 -8.61 3.11 13.15
C ALA A 94 -8.39 4.63 13.26
N ALA A 95 -8.78 5.39 12.23
CA ALA A 95 -8.65 6.85 12.24
C ALA A 95 -9.46 7.51 13.36
N GLN A 96 -10.72 7.09 13.55
CA GLN A 96 -11.58 7.63 14.61
C GLN A 96 -11.03 7.35 16.02
N GLN A 97 -10.29 6.26 16.18
CA GLN A 97 -9.70 5.84 17.46
C GLN A 97 -8.27 6.33 17.67
N GLY A 98 -7.69 7.07 16.72
CA GLY A 98 -6.29 7.49 16.78
C GLY A 98 -5.28 6.36 16.66
N LYS A 99 -5.64 5.27 15.97
CA LYS A 99 -4.82 4.07 15.77
C LYS A 99 -3.96 4.19 14.52
N TRP A 100 -2.97 5.08 14.55
CA TRP A 100 -2.18 5.45 13.36
C TRP A 100 -1.34 4.30 12.80
N GLY A 101 -0.73 3.48 13.66
CA GLY A 101 0.01 2.28 13.23
C GLY A 101 -0.88 1.25 12.52
N ASP A 102 -2.11 1.06 13.01
CA ASP A 102 -3.10 0.19 12.35
C ASP A 102 -3.55 0.78 11.01
N LEU A 103 -3.76 2.10 10.94
CA LEU A 103 -4.21 2.78 9.73
C LEU A 103 -3.19 2.68 8.59
N VAL A 104 -1.90 2.91 8.86
CA VAL A 104 -0.83 2.72 7.86
C VAL A 104 -0.76 1.28 7.38
N TYR A 105 -0.93 0.32 8.29
CA TYR A 105 -0.94 -1.09 7.96
C TYR A 105 -2.12 -1.46 7.04
N LEU A 106 -3.34 -1.04 7.38
CA LEU A 106 -4.54 -1.27 6.59
C LEU A 106 -4.47 -0.58 5.22
N TYR A 107 -3.91 0.64 5.17
CA TYR A 107 -3.67 1.35 3.92
C TYR A 107 -2.78 0.55 2.96
N ASN A 108 -1.73 -0.09 3.49
CA ASN A 108 -0.85 -0.95 2.71
C ASN A 108 -1.58 -2.21 2.20
N ILE A 109 -2.38 -2.88 3.04
CA ILE A 109 -3.22 -4.01 2.59
C ILE A 109 -4.15 -3.56 1.46
N PHE A 110 -4.81 -2.42 1.64
CA PHE A 110 -5.72 -1.88 0.64
C PHE A 110 -4.98 -1.65 -0.66
N SER A 111 -3.88 -0.89 -0.64
CA SER A 111 -3.04 -0.58 -1.81
C SER A 111 -2.51 -1.82 -2.54
N MET A 112 -2.39 -2.96 -1.84
CA MET A 112 -2.06 -4.26 -2.41
C MET A 112 -3.28 -5.05 -2.92
N ASN A 113 -4.39 -4.37 -3.24
CA ASN A 113 -5.65 -4.95 -3.70
C ASN A 113 -6.26 -5.97 -2.71
N GLY A 114 -5.99 -5.81 -1.41
CA GLY A 114 -6.55 -6.70 -0.38
C GLY A 114 -5.97 -8.11 -0.39
N HIS A 115 -4.81 -8.33 -1.02
CA HIS A 115 -4.20 -9.65 -1.14
C HIS A 115 -3.66 -10.14 0.22
N LEU A 116 -4.40 -11.04 0.87
CA LEU A 116 -4.13 -11.43 2.27
C LEU A 116 -2.80 -12.14 2.49
N ASP A 117 -2.26 -12.83 1.49
CA ASP A 117 -0.93 -13.44 1.59
C ASP A 117 0.16 -12.38 1.90
N TYR A 118 -0.10 -11.12 1.54
CA TYR A 118 0.78 -9.99 1.84
C TYR A 118 0.38 -9.25 3.12
N ALA A 119 -0.80 -9.51 3.69
CA ALA A 119 -1.28 -8.82 4.88
C ALA A 119 -0.49 -9.21 6.15
N LYS A 120 0.17 -10.38 6.18
CA LYS A 120 1.01 -10.76 7.33
C LYS A 120 2.06 -9.67 7.59
N ALA A 121 2.18 -9.19 8.82
CA ALA A 121 3.07 -8.07 9.16
C ALA A 121 4.54 -8.36 8.82
N THR A 122 4.94 -9.64 8.82
CA THR A 122 6.30 -10.08 8.47
C THR A 122 6.48 -10.43 7.00
N SER A 123 5.47 -10.26 6.14
CA SER A 123 5.62 -10.48 4.69
C SER A 123 6.58 -9.42 4.11
N SER A 124 7.27 -9.75 3.03
CA SER A 124 8.17 -8.80 2.37
C SER A 124 7.45 -7.55 1.89
N GLU A 125 6.29 -7.75 1.28
CA GLU A 125 5.46 -6.69 0.70
C GLU A 125 4.94 -5.74 1.78
N MET A 126 4.51 -6.27 2.93
CA MET A 126 4.10 -5.44 4.05
C MET A 126 5.28 -4.69 4.64
N GLN A 127 6.42 -5.36 4.85
CA GLN A 127 7.62 -4.72 5.39
C GLN A 127 8.11 -3.57 4.50
N ASP A 128 8.05 -3.71 3.18
CA ASP A 128 8.35 -2.63 2.22
C ASP A 128 7.39 -1.45 2.38
N GLY A 129 6.09 -1.72 2.50
CA GLY A 129 5.06 -0.71 2.73
C GLY A 129 5.22 0.05 4.05
N LEU A 130 5.47 -0.68 5.15
CA LEU A 130 5.72 -0.09 6.46
C LEU A 130 6.99 0.76 6.47
N LEU A 131 8.06 0.29 5.82
CA LEU A 131 9.30 1.04 5.68
C LEU A 131 9.10 2.31 4.84
N ALA A 132 8.36 2.23 3.73
CA ALA A 132 8.04 3.39 2.91
C ALA A 132 7.27 4.45 3.70
N ALA A 133 6.36 4.04 4.58
CA ALA A 133 5.55 4.95 5.40
C ALA A 133 6.34 5.75 6.46
N VAL A 134 7.56 5.30 6.81
CA VAL A 134 8.43 5.96 7.79
C VAL A 134 9.73 6.47 7.18
N THR A 135 9.97 6.27 5.88
CA THR A 135 11.20 6.73 5.24
C THR A 135 11.11 8.24 4.98
N LYS A 136 12.15 8.97 5.38
CA LYS A 136 12.20 10.43 5.19
C LYS A 136 12.32 10.77 3.69
N PRO A 137 11.59 11.80 3.20
CA PRO A 137 11.63 12.18 1.78
C PRO A 137 13.02 12.54 1.25
N ASP A 138 13.90 13.03 2.13
CA ASP A 138 15.28 13.40 1.83
C ASP A 138 16.24 12.19 1.71
N GLY A 139 15.77 10.98 2.04
CA GLY A 139 16.55 9.76 2.02
C GLY A 139 17.59 9.64 3.15
N SER A 140 17.51 10.50 4.18
CA SER A 140 18.43 10.48 5.32
C SER A 140 18.23 9.29 6.27
N GLY A 141 17.18 8.49 6.06
CA GLY A 141 16.87 7.29 6.83
C GLY A 141 15.38 7.22 7.17
N VAL A 142 15.07 6.57 8.29
CA VAL A 142 13.70 6.46 8.81
C VAL A 142 13.40 7.55 9.85
N ASP A 143 12.13 7.88 9.98
CA ASP A 143 11.58 8.76 11.00
C ASP A 143 11.26 7.96 12.28
N GLN A 144 12.14 8.10 13.28
CA GLN A 144 12.02 7.36 14.54
C GLN A 144 10.82 7.78 15.38
N ASP A 145 10.38 9.04 15.26
CA ASP A 145 9.22 9.55 16.00
C ASP A 145 7.94 8.95 15.43
N LEU A 146 7.82 8.86 14.09
CA LEU A 146 6.72 8.15 13.44
C LEU A 146 6.72 6.66 13.79
N ILE A 147 7.88 5.99 13.75
CA ILE A 147 7.97 4.58 14.15
C ILE A 147 7.48 4.40 15.59
N THR A 148 7.92 5.25 16.52
CA THR A 148 7.50 5.19 17.93
C THR A 148 5.99 5.40 18.08
N GLU A 149 5.41 6.33 17.32
CA GLU A 149 3.98 6.56 17.30
C GLU A 149 3.22 5.34 16.77
N TYR A 150 3.67 4.74 15.67
CA TYR A 150 3.04 3.57 15.08
C TYR A 150 3.10 2.36 15.99
N ILE A 151 4.22 2.12 16.69
CA ILE A 151 4.33 1.08 17.72
C ILE A 151 3.27 1.27 18.82
N LYS A 152 3.13 2.49 19.35
CA LYS A 152 2.19 2.79 20.45
C LYS A 152 0.73 2.66 20.05
N THR A 153 0.43 2.96 18.79
CA THR A 153 -0.94 3.01 18.27
C THR A 153 -1.35 1.74 17.51
N SER A 154 -0.45 0.76 17.41
CA SER A 154 -0.76 -0.58 16.90
C SER A 154 -1.56 -1.40 17.91
N SER A 155 -2.65 -2.01 17.44
CA SER A 155 -3.48 -2.89 18.26
C SER A 155 -3.01 -4.34 18.26
N SER A 156 -2.09 -4.71 17.36
CA SER A 156 -1.47 -6.04 17.30
C SER A 156 -0.02 -6.04 17.79
N PRO A 157 0.38 -6.99 18.66
CA PRO A 157 1.79 -7.16 19.05
C PRO A 157 2.72 -7.51 17.87
N SER A 158 2.23 -8.27 16.89
CA SER A 158 2.99 -8.61 15.67
C SER A 158 3.28 -7.36 14.85
N LEU A 159 2.28 -6.47 14.73
CA LEU A 159 2.43 -5.22 14.01
C LEU A 159 3.34 -4.24 14.75
N ALA A 160 3.20 -4.12 16.07
CA ALA A 160 4.10 -3.32 16.90
C ALA A 160 5.56 -3.80 16.79
N ALA A 161 5.79 -5.11 16.79
CA ALA A 161 7.11 -5.69 16.57
C ALA A 161 7.66 -5.42 15.16
N ALA A 162 6.80 -5.48 14.14
CA ALA A 162 7.14 -5.16 12.76
C ALA A 162 7.55 -3.69 12.57
N TYR A 163 6.94 -2.74 13.26
CA TYR A 163 7.42 -1.36 13.28
C TYR A 163 8.73 -1.22 14.08
N GLY A 164 8.83 -1.92 15.21
CA GLY A 164 10.03 -1.92 16.06
C GLY A 164 11.29 -2.41 15.32
N SER A 165 11.17 -3.40 14.44
CA SER A 165 12.31 -3.87 13.64
C SER A 165 12.85 -2.79 12.70
N LEU A 166 12.02 -1.87 12.22
CA LEU A 166 12.43 -0.77 11.34
C LEU A 166 13.44 0.19 12.00
N LEU A 167 13.44 0.30 13.33
CA LEU A 167 14.44 1.10 14.08
C LEU A 167 15.87 0.55 13.93
N THR A 168 15.99 -0.74 13.66
CA THR A 168 17.27 -1.44 13.50
C THR A 168 17.70 -1.60 12.05
N ILE A 169 16.84 -1.20 11.09
CA ILE A 169 17.17 -1.17 9.67
C ILE A 169 18.15 -0.02 9.45
N SER A 170 19.43 -0.37 9.28
CA SER A 170 20.41 0.57 8.72
C SER A 170 19.97 0.96 7.30
N ALA A 171 20.29 2.17 6.84
CA ALA A 171 20.00 2.60 5.46
C ALA A 171 20.53 1.62 4.37
N ALA A 172 21.44 0.71 4.73
CA ALA A 172 21.99 -0.33 3.88
C ALA A 172 21.17 -1.65 3.83
N SER A 173 20.18 -1.86 4.70
CA SER A 173 19.40 -3.11 4.79
C SER A 173 17.93 -2.94 4.41
N GLN A 174 17.64 -2.08 3.41
CA GLN A 174 16.32 -2.05 2.80
C GLN A 174 15.95 -3.47 2.34
N HIS A 175 14.80 -3.94 2.80
CA HIS A 175 14.28 -5.30 2.63
C HIS A 175 14.41 -5.72 1.15
N ARG A 176 14.85 -6.95 0.90
CA ARG A 176 15.04 -7.41 -0.49
C ARG A 176 13.65 -7.53 -1.13
N PRO A 177 13.37 -6.80 -2.21
CA PRO A 177 12.10 -6.93 -2.90
C PRO A 177 11.91 -8.38 -3.38
N ARG A 178 10.66 -8.81 -3.55
CA ARG A 178 10.28 -10.11 -4.16
C ARG A 178 10.96 -10.37 -5.52
N TRP A 179 11.35 -9.32 -6.22
CA TRP A 179 12.00 -9.34 -7.52
C TRP A 179 13.29 -10.19 -7.49
N THR A 180 13.41 -11.12 -8.43
CA THR A 180 14.51 -12.11 -8.44
C THR A 180 15.85 -11.48 -8.74
N ARG A 181 15.87 -10.31 -9.40
CA ARG A 181 17.08 -9.60 -9.77
C ARG A 181 16.78 -8.12 -10.05
N LYS A 182 17.84 -7.31 -9.98
CA LYS A 182 17.87 -5.91 -10.39
C LYS A 182 19.17 -5.62 -11.13
N THR A 183 19.09 -4.84 -12.21
CA THR A 183 20.27 -4.37 -12.96
C THR A 183 20.21 -2.84 -13.07
N CYS A 184 21.21 -2.13 -12.53
CA CYS A 184 21.41 -0.71 -12.87
C CYS A 184 22.23 -0.60 -14.15
N SER A 185 21.91 0.37 -15.01
CA SER A 185 22.63 0.62 -16.25
C SER A 185 23.12 2.07 -16.34
N SER A 186 24.25 2.26 -17.03
CA SER A 186 24.74 3.58 -17.46
C SER A 186 24.15 4.02 -18.81
N ALA A 187 23.46 3.12 -19.52
CA ALA A 187 22.80 3.44 -20.78
C ALA A 187 21.38 3.99 -20.54
N HIS A 188 20.95 4.92 -21.41
CA HIS A 188 19.56 5.41 -21.45
C HIS A 188 19.07 6.01 -20.12
N GLN A 189 19.96 6.67 -19.40
CA GLN A 189 19.61 7.22 -18.10
C GLN A 189 18.67 8.41 -18.23
N ALA A 190 17.64 8.41 -17.39
CA ALA A 190 16.74 9.53 -17.18
C ALA A 190 17.22 10.35 -15.97
N VAL A 191 16.85 11.64 -15.94
CA VAL A 191 17.10 12.50 -14.79
C VAL A 191 16.27 12.01 -13.60
N LYS A 192 16.91 11.85 -12.44
CA LYS A 192 16.30 11.21 -11.28
C LYS A 192 15.11 12.01 -10.72
N SER A 193 15.15 13.34 -10.77
CA SER A 193 14.02 14.19 -10.36
C SER A 193 12.80 14.03 -11.28
N ALA A 194 13.00 13.85 -12.58
CA ALA A 194 11.92 13.54 -13.51
C ALA A 194 11.33 12.15 -13.23
N CYS A 195 12.17 11.15 -12.94
CA CYS A 195 11.68 9.83 -12.55
C CYS A 195 10.95 9.82 -11.22
N ARG A 196 11.43 10.57 -10.21
CA ARG A 196 10.67 10.76 -8.96
C ARG A 196 9.30 11.37 -9.25
N SER A 197 9.24 12.41 -10.07
CA SER A 197 7.96 13.05 -10.44
C SER A 197 7.00 12.08 -11.13
N LEU A 198 7.50 11.25 -12.07
CA LEU A 198 6.71 10.20 -12.70
C LEU A 198 6.23 9.15 -11.68
N VAL A 199 7.14 8.63 -10.85
CA VAL A 199 6.85 7.61 -9.84
C VAL A 199 5.80 8.10 -8.85
N GLU A 200 5.92 9.33 -8.35
CA GLU A 200 4.90 9.92 -7.47
C GLU A 200 3.56 10.11 -8.19
N SER A 201 3.56 10.51 -9.47
CA SER A 201 2.31 10.70 -10.22
C SER A 201 1.52 9.41 -10.45
N ILE A 202 2.19 8.25 -10.41
CA ILE A 202 1.55 6.95 -10.60
C ILE A 202 1.24 6.25 -9.28
N HIS A 203 1.79 6.70 -8.16
CA HIS A 203 1.75 6.03 -6.86
C HIS A 203 0.32 5.64 -6.44
N PHE A 204 -0.67 6.49 -6.71
CA PHE A 204 -2.08 6.26 -6.39
C PHE A 204 -2.99 6.28 -7.62
N ASN A 205 -2.41 6.04 -8.81
CA ASN A 205 -3.18 6.02 -10.03
C ASN A 205 -3.87 4.65 -10.20
N ALA A 206 -5.13 4.61 -9.81
CA ALA A 206 -6.01 3.44 -9.88
C ALA A 206 -6.45 3.07 -11.30
N SER A 207 -6.10 3.87 -12.32
CA SER A 207 -6.56 3.63 -13.69
C SER A 207 -6.08 2.27 -14.17
N VAL A 208 -7.01 1.49 -14.72
CA VAL A 208 -6.70 0.17 -15.27
C VAL A 208 -5.96 0.34 -16.58
N LYS A 209 -4.79 -0.30 -16.68
CA LYS A 209 -4.05 -0.47 -17.92
C LYS A 209 -4.21 -1.92 -18.38
N THR A 210 -4.63 -2.08 -19.63
CA THR A 210 -4.61 -3.36 -20.34
C THR A 210 -3.92 -3.19 -21.70
N GLY A 211 -3.25 -4.25 -22.16
CA GLY A 211 -2.54 -4.27 -23.45
C GLY A 211 -1.49 -3.16 -23.63
N GLY A 212 -1.33 -2.67 -24.86
CA GLY A 212 -0.34 -1.65 -25.23
C GLY A 212 -0.84 -0.20 -25.10
N PRO A 213 0.03 0.81 -25.15
CA PRO A 213 1.50 0.70 -25.13
C PRO A 213 2.00 0.19 -23.77
N ARG A 214 3.09 -0.61 -23.79
CA ARG A 214 3.73 -1.20 -22.58
C ARG A 214 4.61 -0.20 -21.83
N SER A 215 4.18 1.06 -21.75
CA SER A 215 4.94 2.12 -21.10
C SER A 215 4.10 3.32 -20.67
N ILE A 216 4.62 4.06 -19.71
CA ILE A 216 4.13 5.35 -19.24
C ILE A 216 5.34 6.28 -19.13
N CYS A 217 5.26 7.47 -19.71
CA CYS A 217 6.38 8.42 -19.76
C CYS A 217 5.94 9.80 -19.30
N GLN A 218 6.80 10.47 -18.54
CA GLN A 218 6.64 11.86 -18.11
C GLN A 218 8.00 12.52 -17.90
N GLY A 219 8.16 13.75 -18.40
CA GLY A 219 9.35 14.57 -18.14
C GLY A 219 10.69 13.95 -18.60
N GLY A 220 10.67 13.07 -19.60
CA GLY A 220 11.87 12.36 -20.06
C GLY A 220 12.25 11.12 -19.24
N CYS A 221 11.42 10.71 -18.28
CA CYS A 221 11.48 9.40 -17.65
C CYS A 221 10.33 8.52 -18.16
N CYS A 222 10.57 7.23 -18.26
CA CYS A 222 9.62 6.22 -18.72
C CYS A 222 9.70 4.99 -17.82
N ILE A 223 8.53 4.47 -17.46
CA ILE A 223 8.35 3.13 -16.92
C ILE A 223 7.84 2.25 -18.05
N SER A 224 8.44 1.09 -18.27
CA SER A 224 8.03 0.12 -19.30
C SER A 224 8.10 -1.31 -18.76
N TRP A 225 7.38 -2.24 -19.37
CA TRP A 225 7.30 -3.62 -18.87
C TRP A 225 7.26 -4.69 -19.98
N SER A 226 7.70 -5.92 -19.68
CA SER A 226 8.08 -6.93 -20.69
C SER A 226 6.97 -7.75 -21.34
N ALA A 227 5.77 -7.82 -20.76
CA ALA A 227 4.65 -8.56 -21.34
C ALA A 227 3.33 -7.79 -21.25
N ASN A 228 2.32 -8.19 -22.02
CA ASN A 228 0.98 -7.64 -21.82
C ASN A 228 0.45 -8.09 -20.45
N ALA A 229 -0.09 -7.15 -19.69
CA ALA A 229 -0.72 -7.39 -18.39
C ALA A 229 -1.96 -6.51 -18.27
N THR A 230 -2.89 -6.92 -17.40
CA THR A 230 -4.00 -6.08 -16.96
C THR A 230 -3.80 -5.78 -15.49
N PHE A 231 -3.61 -4.51 -15.16
CA PHE A 231 -3.23 -4.06 -13.82
C PHE A 231 -3.62 -2.60 -13.62
N GLN A 232 -3.51 -2.09 -12.39
CA GLN A 232 -3.69 -0.66 -12.12
C GLN A 232 -2.33 0.04 -12.20
N ILE A 233 -2.28 1.25 -12.76
CA ILE A 233 -1.02 1.98 -12.99
C ILE A 233 -0.13 2.04 -11.72
N GLN A 234 -0.73 2.19 -10.54
CA GLN A 234 -0.04 2.14 -9.24
C GLN A 234 0.77 0.87 -8.97
N ASN A 235 0.44 -0.27 -9.57
CA ASN A 235 1.21 -1.50 -9.40
C ASN A 235 2.64 -1.41 -9.96
N LEU A 236 2.94 -0.39 -10.78
CA LEU A 236 4.29 -0.11 -11.25
C LEU A 236 5.15 0.66 -10.22
N TYR A 237 4.53 1.25 -9.19
CA TYR A 237 5.19 2.19 -8.27
C TYR A 237 6.37 1.56 -7.54
N ASN A 238 6.17 0.42 -6.86
CA ASN A 238 7.18 -0.17 -5.98
C ASN A 238 8.51 -0.46 -6.71
N ALA A 239 8.44 -1.11 -7.87
CA ALA A 239 9.64 -1.43 -8.65
C ALA A 239 10.31 -0.16 -9.23
N ALA A 240 9.52 0.83 -9.64
CA ALA A 240 10.07 2.08 -10.17
C ALA A 240 10.72 2.94 -9.07
N ASN A 241 10.06 3.07 -7.91
CA ASN A 241 10.60 3.77 -6.75
C ASN A 241 11.89 3.10 -6.24
N TYR A 242 11.91 1.77 -6.22
CA TYR A 242 13.12 1.01 -5.88
C TYR A 242 14.29 1.29 -6.84
N CYS A 243 14.03 1.37 -8.15
CA CYS A 243 15.04 1.77 -9.12
C CYS A 243 15.56 3.18 -8.84
N VAL A 244 14.68 4.13 -8.54
CA VAL A 244 15.07 5.49 -8.16
C VAL A 244 15.90 5.47 -6.89
N SER A 245 15.51 4.80 -5.82
CA SER A 245 16.28 4.81 -4.57
C SER A 245 17.66 4.18 -4.74
N THR A 246 17.76 3.10 -5.52
CA THR A 246 18.92 2.20 -5.48
C THR A 246 19.87 2.34 -6.66
N CYS A 247 19.55 3.09 -7.71
CA CYS A 247 20.44 3.28 -8.87
C CYS A 247 20.85 4.75 -9.07
N GLY A 248 22.15 4.97 -9.26
CA GLY A 248 22.75 6.26 -9.59
C GLY A 248 22.52 7.37 -8.56
N THR A 249 23.13 8.53 -8.79
CA THR A 249 22.98 9.71 -7.90
C THR A 249 22.08 10.77 -8.54
N ALA A 250 22.44 11.28 -9.72
CA ALA A 250 21.67 12.30 -10.45
C ALA A 250 20.77 11.75 -11.57
N THR A 251 21.10 10.56 -12.08
CA THR A 251 20.43 9.90 -13.18
C THR A 251 20.13 8.44 -12.85
N VAL A 252 19.15 7.85 -13.50
CA VAL A 252 18.72 6.46 -13.27
C VAL A 252 18.39 5.75 -14.59
N SER A 253 18.89 4.53 -14.71
CA SER A 253 18.43 3.52 -15.67
C SER A 253 18.50 2.17 -14.97
N CYS A 254 17.40 1.44 -14.98
CA CYS A 254 17.24 0.27 -14.13
C CYS A 254 16.23 -0.70 -14.71
N GLU A 255 16.48 -1.98 -14.53
CA GLU A 255 15.58 -3.08 -14.83
C GLU A 255 15.39 -3.95 -13.58
N VAL A 256 14.15 -4.30 -13.28
CA VAL A 256 13.71 -5.09 -12.14
C VAL A 256 12.96 -6.31 -12.68
N TYR A 257 13.45 -7.50 -12.36
CA TYR A 257 12.92 -8.74 -12.91
C TYR A 257 11.89 -9.39 -11.99
N GLY A 258 10.85 -9.99 -12.55
CA GLY A 258 9.85 -10.72 -11.79
C GLY A 258 8.71 -9.86 -11.20
N VAL A 259 8.63 -8.59 -11.61
CA VAL A 259 7.40 -7.78 -11.79
C VAL A 259 6.03 -8.44 -11.61
N SER A 260 5.33 -8.45 -10.48
CA SER A 260 3.97 -9.00 -10.42
C SER A 260 2.95 -7.89 -10.64
N LEU A 261 2.36 -7.86 -11.83
CA LEU A 261 1.28 -6.95 -12.20
C LEU A 261 -0.04 -7.72 -12.17
N GLN A 262 -0.68 -7.76 -10.99
CA GLN A 262 -1.93 -8.50 -10.73
C GLN A 262 -1.90 -9.94 -11.26
N GLY A 263 -0.87 -10.70 -10.87
CA GLY A 263 -0.72 -12.12 -11.24
C GLY A 263 0.06 -12.37 -12.52
N THR A 264 0.28 -11.36 -13.37
CA THR A 264 1.19 -11.48 -14.52
C THR A 264 2.62 -11.14 -14.11
N ILE A 265 3.56 -12.03 -14.37
CA ILE A 265 4.99 -11.78 -14.10
C ILE A 265 5.63 -11.10 -15.32
N VAL A 266 6.27 -9.96 -15.08
CA VAL A 266 6.95 -9.14 -16.08
C VAL A 266 8.33 -8.72 -15.58
N ASP A 267 9.11 -8.10 -16.45
CA ASP A 267 10.24 -7.28 -16.07
C ASP A 267 9.82 -5.82 -16.21
N GLN A 268 10.25 -4.97 -15.28
CA GLN A 268 9.91 -3.55 -15.28
C GLN A 268 11.18 -2.70 -15.36
N CYS A 269 11.16 -1.74 -16.29
CA CYS A 269 12.29 -0.88 -16.58
C CYS A 269 11.93 0.57 -16.29
N LEU A 270 12.89 1.30 -15.72
CA LEU A 270 12.85 2.73 -15.52
C LEU A 270 14.04 3.34 -16.28
N SER A 271 13.78 4.17 -17.29
CA SER A 271 14.83 4.78 -18.13
C SER A 271 14.30 6.01 -18.87
N ASN A 272 15.08 6.60 -19.77
CA ASN A 272 14.59 7.64 -20.69
C ASN A 272 13.90 7.08 -21.95
N ARG A 273 13.61 5.77 -21.99
CA ARG A 273 12.99 5.07 -23.12
C ARG A 273 11.69 4.38 -22.74
N ALA A 274 10.70 4.53 -23.61
CA ALA A 274 9.42 3.81 -23.55
C ALA A 274 9.55 2.30 -23.84
N THR A 275 10.62 1.87 -24.49
CA THR A 275 10.87 0.46 -24.85
C THR A 275 12.04 -0.11 -24.05
N GLY A 276 12.12 0.21 -22.76
CA GLY A 276 13.24 -0.22 -21.91
C GLY A 276 13.24 -1.72 -21.66
N CYS A 277 12.06 -2.32 -21.49
CA CYS A 277 11.86 -3.73 -21.13
C CYS A 277 11.28 -4.56 -22.29
N THR A 278 11.63 -4.25 -23.55
CA THR A 278 10.96 -4.86 -24.71
C THR A 278 11.10 -6.37 -24.79
#